data_AF-A0A3L7E330-F1
#
_entry.id   AF-A0A3L7E330-F1
#
_cell.length_a   1.000
_cell.length_b   1.000
_cell.length_c   1.000
_cell.angle_alpha   90.00
_cell.angle_beta   90.00
_cell.angle_gamma   90.00
#
_symmetry.space_group_name_H-M   'P 1'
#
loop_
_entity.id
_entity.type
_entity.pdbx_description
1 polymer ?
#
loop_
_entity_poly.entity_id
_entity_poly.type
_entity_poly.pdbx_seq_one_letter_code
_entity_poly.pdbx_strand_id
1 'polypeptide(L)'
;MNLFIRLSGPHDGADSAPDLLPAQRMVLDYARFLEESAPLPGRIVDQSLLPHPKSGLKAALLLCIADSNHDGLAEDLKAGLLMLAAFQPGVGAQALGTDFAGLDLDEDMLDIAVQLEQEEQQAHSRRAQVRRELQQLSQELDAMEREQAQSQPLTA
;
A
#
# COMPACT_ATOMS: atom_id res chain seq x y z
N MET A 1 -7.51 4.27 16.79
CA MET A 1 -6.31 4.10 15.94
C MET A 1 -5.35 5.22 16.27
N ASN A 2 -4.19 4.90 16.87
CA ASN A 2 -3.17 5.88 17.28
C ASN A 2 -1.88 5.69 16.47
N LEU A 3 -1.97 5.74 15.13
CA LEU A 3 -0.78 5.74 14.26
C LEU A 3 0.08 7.00 14.48
N PHE A 4 -0.57 8.11 14.87
CA PHE A 4 0.02 9.45 14.95
C PHE A 4 1.04 9.68 16.08
N ILE A 5 1.12 8.79 17.08
CA ILE A 5 1.97 9.03 18.26
C ILE A 5 3.35 8.38 18.13
N ARG A 6 3.52 7.39 17.24
CA ARG A 6 4.70 6.51 17.25
C ARG A 6 5.77 6.83 16.22
N LEU A 7 5.52 7.74 15.28
CA LEU A 7 6.49 8.10 14.25
C LEU A 7 7.52 9.14 14.71
N SER A 8 7.38 9.71 15.91
CA SER A 8 8.24 10.78 16.43
C SER A 8 9.01 10.32 17.67
N GLY A 9 10.02 9.46 17.49
CA GLY A 9 11.04 9.18 18.49
C GLY A 9 12.30 10.04 18.26
N PRO A 10 13.06 10.42 19.30
CA PRO A 10 14.29 11.18 19.13
C PRO A 10 15.40 10.26 18.61
N HIS A 11 15.97 10.58 17.44
CA HIS A 11 17.19 9.95 16.92
C HIS A 11 18.33 10.96 17.02
N ASP A 12 19.31 10.64 17.88
CA ASP A 12 20.60 11.32 17.97
C ASP A 12 21.60 10.51 17.15
N GLY A 13 22.17 11.09 16.10
CA GLY A 13 23.12 10.40 15.23
C GLY A 13 23.09 10.89 13.78
N ALA A 14 23.77 11.99 13.52
CA ALA A 14 24.07 12.45 12.16
C ALA A 14 25.18 11.59 11.54
N ASP A 15 24.85 10.82 10.50
CA ASP A 15 25.70 10.67 9.31
C ASP A 15 24.95 9.92 8.19
N SER A 16 24.67 10.64 7.09
CA SER A 16 24.29 10.10 5.77
C SER A 16 23.17 9.04 5.72
N ALA A 17 22.16 9.11 6.60
CA ALA A 17 20.94 8.35 6.41
C ALA A 17 20.15 8.92 5.22
N PRO A 18 19.55 8.10 4.33
CA PRO A 18 18.55 8.60 3.40
C PRO A 18 17.51 9.37 4.21
N ASP A 19 17.19 10.59 3.76
CA ASP A 19 16.54 11.61 4.59
C ASP A 19 15.20 11.10 5.16
N LEU A 20 15.26 10.59 6.40
CA LEU A 20 14.18 9.84 7.03
C LEU A 20 12.99 10.74 7.33
N LEU A 21 13.25 12.01 7.63
CA LEU A 21 12.21 13.00 7.93
C LEU A 21 11.28 13.26 6.72
N PRO A 22 11.80 13.50 5.49
CA PRO A 22 10.98 13.51 4.29
C PRO A 22 10.19 12.22 4.05
N ALA A 23 10.82 11.05 4.23
CA ALA A 23 10.14 9.76 4.03
C ALA A 23 8.96 9.57 5.00
N GLN A 24 9.19 9.87 6.28
CA GLN A 24 8.15 9.84 7.31
C GLN A 24 6.98 10.76 6.96
N ARG A 25 7.24 11.97 6.46
CA ARG A 25 6.17 12.89 6.03
C ARG A 25 5.34 12.32 4.88
N MET A 26 5.98 11.74 3.86
CA MET A 26 5.28 11.12 2.74
C MET A 26 4.40 9.95 3.20
N VAL A 27 4.91 9.13 4.12
CA VAL A 27 4.17 8.00 4.71
C VAL A 27 2.97 8.50 5.54
N LEU A 28 3.11 9.58 6.29
CA LEU A 28 2.00 10.18 7.06
C LEU A 28 0.92 10.76 6.16
N ASP A 29 1.30 11.46 5.09
CA ASP A 29 0.34 11.98 4.11
C ASP A 29 -0.42 10.83 3.45
N TYR A 30 0.28 9.74 3.13
CA TYR A 30 -0.32 8.54 2.57
C TYR A 30 -1.25 7.83 3.57
N ALA A 31 -0.86 7.69 4.83
CA ALA A 31 -1.70 7.11 5.87
C ALA A 31 -3.00 7.89 6.04
N ARG A 32 -2.94 9.24 6.09
CA ARG A 32 -4.12 10.10 6.14
C ARG A 32 -5.00 9.93 4.90
N PHE A 33 -4.39 9.87 3.72
CA PHE A 33 -5.13 9.63 2.49
C PHE A 33 -5.89 8.29 2.53
N LEU A 34 -5.29 7.23 3.06
CA LEU A 34 -5.94 5.93 3.17
C LEU A 34 -7.09 5.91 4.18
N GLU A 35 -7.02 6.70 5.25
CA GLU A 35 -8.13 6.83 6.21
C GLU A 35 -9.41 7.37 5.54
N GLU A 36 -9.25 8.22 4.51
CA GLU A 36 -10.36 8.88 3.83
C GLU A 36 -10.72 8.21 2.48
N SER A 37 -9.75 7.59 1.82
CA SER A 37 -9.83 7.21 0.40
C SER A 37 -9.12 5.89 0.09
N ALA A 38 -9.03 4.97 1.05
CA ALA A 38 -8.51 3.64 0.78
C ALA A 38 -9.33 2.94 -0.33
N PRO A 39 -8.66 2.32 -1.33
CA PRO A 39 -9.35 1.54 -2.33
C PRO A 39 -10.02 0.33 -1.67
N LEU A 40 -11.27 0.08 -2.03
CA LEU A 40 -11.98 -1.11 -1.56
C LEU A 40 -11.25 -2.38 -2.05
N PRO A 41 -11.31 -3.49 -1.28
CA PRO A 41 -10.71 -4.75 -1.69
C PRO A 41 -11.17 -5.18 -3.09
N GLY A 42 -10.21 -5.47 -3.97
CA GLY A 42 -10.49 -5.91 -5.34
C GLY A 42 -10.78 -4.78 -6.34
N ARG A 43 -10.86 -3.52 -5.89
CA ARG A 43 -10.87 -2.34 -6.75
C ARG A 43 -9.46 -1.92 -7.14
N ILE A 44 -9.34 -1.36 -8.33
CA ILE A 44 -8.10 -0.81 -8.89
C ILE A 44 -8.37 0.67 -9.14
N VAL A 45 -7.53 1.53 -8.58
CA VAL A 45 -7.68 3.00 -8.65
C VAL A 45 -6.48 3.61 -9.39
N ASP A 46 -6.64 4.84 -9.87
CA ASP A 46 -5.54 5.50 -10.57
C ASP A 46 -4.46 5.98 -9.60
N GLN A 47 -3.19 5.75 -9.94
CA GLN A 47 -2.08 6.20 -9.12
C GLN A 47 -1.95 7.73 -9.01
N SER A 48 -2.55 8.51 -9.92
CA SER A 48 -2.58 9.97 -9.85
C SER A 48 -3.39 10.50 -8.67
N LEU A 49 -4.21 9.66 -8.05
CA LEU A 49 -4.95 9.99 -6.83
C LEU A 49 -4.07 9.94 -5.57
N LEU A 50 -2.87 9.35 -5.65
CA LEU A 50 -1.96 9.29 -4.52
C LEU A 50 -1.45 10.71 -4.17
N PRO A 51 -1.24 11.00 -2.87
CA PRO A 51 -0.73 12.30 -2.43
C PRO A 51 0.72 12.56 -2.89
N HIS A 52 1.44 11.50 -3.25
CA HIS A 52 2.83 11.53 -3.68
C HIS A 52 3.06 10.53 -4.82
N PRO A 53 4.12 10.68 -5.65
CA PRO A 53 4.44 9.70 -6.68
C PRO A 53 4.61 8.30 -6.08
N LYS A 54 3.97 7.30 -6.70
CA LYS A 54 3.96 5.90 -6.23
C LYS A 54 5.34 5.33 -5.92
N SER A 55 6.33 5.60 -6.78
CA SER A 55 7.72 5.17 -6.59
C SER A 55 8.37 5.82 -5.36
N GLY A 56 8.06 7.09 -5.10
CA GLY A 56 8.52 7.81 -3.91
C GLY A 56 7.89 7.26 -2.64
N LEU A 57 6.58 6.97 -2.66
CA LEU A 57 5.88 6.34 -1.53
C LEU A 57 6.43 4.95 -1.22
N LYS A 58 6.67 4.13 -2.25
CA LYS A 58 7.30 2.82 -2.08
C LYS A 58 8.65 2.93 -1.37
N ALA A 59 9.53 3.83 -1.84
CA ALA A 59 10.84 4.02 -1.24
C ALA A 59 10.74 4.54 0.22
N ALA A 60 9.83 5.49 0.47
CA ALA A 60 9.61 6.02 1.80
C ALA A 60 9.06 4.97 2.78
N LEU A 61 8.13 4.12 2.35
CA LEU A 61 7.59 3.02 3.13
C LEU A 61 8.67 1.99 3.45
N LEU A 62 9.45 1.55 2.46
CA LEU A 62 10.56 0.60 2.68
C LEU A 62 11.57 1.15 3.69
N LEU A 63 11.93 2.44 3.58
CA LEU A 63 12.83 3.08 4.54
C LEU A 63 12.24 3.11 5.95
N CYS A 64 10.96 3.48 6.08
CA CYS A 64 10.30 3.53 7.39
C CYS A 64 10.10 2.13 8.00
N ILE A 65 9.86 1.10 7.19
CA ILE A 65 9.81 -0.30 7.67
C ILE A 65 11.20 -0.72 8.17
N ALA A 66 12.24 -0.38 7.42
CA ALA A 66 13.61 -0.73 7.77
C ALA A 66 14.07 -0.09 9.10
N ASP A 67 13.60 1.13 9.38
CA ASP A 67 13.90 1.90 10.59
C ASP A 67 12.98 1.58 11.78
N SER A 68 11.84 0.91 11.54
CA SER A 68 10.84 0.68 12.57
C SER A 68 11.28 -0.36 13.61
N ASN A 69 11.45 0.09 14.86
CA ASN A 69 11.77 -0.77 16.01
C ASN A 69 10.52 -1.34 16.72
N HIS A 70 9.33 -1.13 16.16
CA HIS A 70 8.07 -1.53 16.77
C HIS A 70 7.27 -2.42 15.82
N ASP A 71 7.16 -3.70 16.15
CA ASP A 71 6.53 -4.73 15.31
C ASP A 71 5.15 -4.31 14.78
N GLY A 72 4.31 -3.72 15.64
CA GLY A 72 2.97 -3.28 15.21
C GLY A 72 2.98 -2.15 14.16
N LEU A 73 3.94 -1.24 14.21
CA LEU A 73 4.07 -0.19 13.19
C LEU A 73 4.65 -0.75 11.90
N ALA A 74 5.61 -1.68 12.01
CA ALA A 74 6.20 -2.36 10.86
C ALA A 74 5.11 -3.08 10.04
N GLU A 75 4.21 -3.82 10.70
CA GLU A 75 3.11 -4.53 10.04
C GLU A 75 2.13 -3.57 9.32
N ASP A 76 1.75 -2.46 9.97
CA ASP A 76 0.88 -1.46 9.34
C ASP A 76 1.54 -0.84 8.09
N LEU A 77 2.85 -0.58 8.15
CA LEU A 77 3.61 -0.05 7.02
C LEU A 77 3.75 -1.08 5.88
N LYS A 78 3.95 -2.36 6.20
CA LYS A 78 3.98 -3.46 5.22
C LYS A 78 2.63 -3.58 4.51
N ALA A 79 1.52 -3.54 5.26
CA ALA A 79 0.18 -3.54 4.69
C ALA A 79 -0.05 -2.34 3.75
N GLY A 80 0.37 -1.14 4.18
CA GLY A 80 0.33 0.07 3.36
C GLY A 80 1.17 -0.06 2.07
N LEU A 81 2.36 -0.65 2.15
CA LEU A 81 3.21 -0.90 0.99
C LEU A 81 2.53 -1.84 0.00
N LEU A 82 1.98 -2.97 0.45
CA LEU A 82 1.28 -3.91 -0.41
C LEU A 82 0.05 -3.28 -1.07
N MET A 83 -0.63 -2.38 -0.37
CA MET A 83 -1.80 -1.66 -0.89
C MET A 83 -1.46 -0.72 -2.06
N LEU A 84 -0.21 -0.28 -2.22
CA LEU A 84 0.22 0.46 -3.41
C LEU A 84 -0.04 -0.35 -4.70
N ALA A 85 -0.05 -1.68 -4.66
CA ALA A 85 -0.35 -2.50 -5.84
C ALA A 85 -1.75 -2.20 -6.42
N ALA A 86 -2.71 -1.73 -5.63
CA ALA A 86 -4.06 -1.36 -6.12
C ALA A 86 -4.07 -0.08 -6.96
N PHE A 87 -3.03 0.76 -6.87
CA PHE A 87 -2.93 2.04 -7.57
C PHE A 87 -2.20 1.87 -8.91
N GLN A 88 -2.91 1.85 -10.03
CA GLN A 88 -2.35 1.58 -11.34
C GLN A 88 -2.36 2.83 -12.25
N PRO A 89 -1.40 2.97 -13.18
CA PRO A 89 -1.38 4.09 -14.11
C PRO A 89 -2.45 3.96 -15.20
N GLY A 90 -3.14 5.06 -15.48
CA GLY A 90 -4.07 5.18 -16.61
C GLY A 90 -5.37 4.41 -16.40
N VAL A 91 -5.84 4.34 -15.15
CA VAL A 91 -7.17 3.87 -14.76
C VAL A 91 -8.18 5.01 -14.90
N GLY A 92 -7.76 6.25 -14.60
CA GLY A 92 -8.63 7.42 -14.63
C GLY A 92 -9.43 7.64 -13.34
N ALA A 93 -10.43 8.52 -13.40
CA ALA A 93 -11.20 8.92 -12.21
C ALA A 93 -12.11 7.81 -11.65
N GLN A 94 -12.50 6.84 -12.50
CA GLN A 94 -13.39 5.77 -12.10
C GLN A 94 -12.58 4.50 -11.77
N ALA A 95 -12.79 3.97 -10.57
CA ALA A 95 -12.16 2.73 -10.15
C ALA A 95 -12.64 1.55 -11.01
N LEU A 96 -11.73 0.61 -11.28
CA LEU A 96 -12.02 -0.63 -12.01
C LEU A 96 -12.15 -1.81 -11.05
N GLY A 97 -12.87 -2.83 -11.49
CA GLY A 97 -13.12 -4.07 -10.74
C GLY A 97 -14.39 -3.98 -9.91
N THR A 98 -14.73 -5.08 -9.24
CA THR A 98 -16.03 -5.24 -8.59
C THR A 98 -16.28 -4.30 -7.42
N ASP A 99 -17.42 -3.61 -7.43
CA ASP A 99 -17.92 -2.89 -6.24
C ASP A 99 -18.85 -3.73 -5.37
N PHE A 100 -18.31 -4.56 -4.49
CA PHE A 100 -19.17 -5.32 -3.59
C PHE A 100 -19.94 -4.46 -2.58
N ALA A 101 -19.47 -3.24 -2.29
CA ALA A 101 -20.13 -2.35 -1.33
C ALA A 101 -21.30 -1.57 -1.96
N GLY A 102 -21.27 -1.39 -3.28
CA GLY A 102 -22.30 -0.68 -4.04
C GLY A 102 -23.34 -1.59 -4.70
N LEU A 103 -23.33 -2.90 -4.46
CA LEU A 103 -24.30 -3.82 -5.06
C LEU A 103 -25.71 -3.54 -4.51
N ASP A 104 -26.64 -3.30 -5.42
CA ASP A 104 -28.06 -3.28 -5.10
C ASP A 104 -28.58 -4.72 -5.03
N LEU A 105 -28.83 -5.20 -3.82
CA LEU A 105 -29.30 -6.57 -3.59
C LEU A 105 -30.81 -6.73 -3.85
N ASP A 106 -31.52 -5.63 -4.10
CA ASP A 106 -32.94 -5.65 -4.47
C ASP A 106 -33.13 -5.81 -6.00
N GLU A 107 -32.05 -5.73 -6.78
CA GLU A 107 -32.04 -5.95 -8.23
C GLU A 107 -32.11 -7.44 -8.60
N ASP A 108 -32.46 -7.75 -9.86
CA ASP A 108 -32.51 -9.13 -10.33
C ASP A 108 -31.11 -9.78 -10.27
N MET A 109 -31.04 -10.98 -9.69
CA MET A 109 -29.78 -11.71 -9.49
C MET A 109 -29.01 -11.95 -10.80
N LEU A 110 -29.70 -12.15 -11.92
CA LEU A 110 -29.06 -12.32 -13.22
C LEU A 110 -28.44 -11.01 -13.70
N ASP A 111 -29.10 -9.88 -13.48
CA ASP A 111 -28.60 -8.57 -13.87
C ASP A 111 -27.36 -8.20 -13.04
N ILE A 112 -27.39 -8.46 -11.73
CA ILE A 112 -26.22 -8.33 -10.84
C ILE A 112 -25.06 -9.20 -11.36
N ALA A 113 -25.31 -10.46 -11.70
CA ALA A 113 -24.27 -11.37 -12.18
C ALA A 113 -23.63 -10.89 -13.50
N VAL A 114 -24.45 -10.37 -14.42
CA VAL A 114 -23.98 -9.80 -15.70
C VAL A 114 -23.13 -8.55 -15.46
N GLN A 115 -23.54 -7.66 -14.54
CA GLN A 115 -22.76 -6.49 -14.18
C GLN A 115 -21.39 -6.88 -13.60
N LEU A 116 -21.38 -7.83 -12.67
CA LEU A 116 -20.16 -8.34 -12.04
C LEU A 116 -19.18 -8.93 -13.07
N GLU A 117 -19.69 -9.70 -14.03
CA GLU A 117 -18.87 -10.26 -15.11
C GLU A 117 -18.26 -9.16 -15.98
N GLN A 118 -19.05 -8.15 -16.36
CA GLN A 118 -18.56 -7.03 -17.16
C GLN A 118 -17.48 -6.22 -16.43
N GLU A 119 -17.68 -5.89 -15.17
CA GLU A 119 -16.69 -5.19 -14.33
C GLU A 119 -15.40 -5.99 -14.22
N GLU A 120 -15.50 -7.31 -14.07
CA GLU A 120 -14.33 -8.19 -14.02
C GLU A 120 -13.61 -8.25 -15.37
N GLN A 121 -14.34 -8.35 -16.48
CA GLN A 121 -13.76 -8.38 -17.81
C GLN A 121 -12.94 -7.13 -18.10
N GLN A 122 -13.46 -5.96 -17.72
CA GLN A 122 -12.79 -4.66 -17.87
C GLN A 122 -11.53 -4.58 -17.01
N ALA A 123 -11.60 -5.11 -15.78
CA ALA A 123 -10.48 -5.09 -14.85
C ALA A 123 -9.44 -6.19 -15.11
N HIS A 124 -9.75 -7.23 -15.89
CA HIS A 124 -8.95 -8.46 -15.99
C HIS A 124 -7.47 -8.21 -16.33
N SER A 125 -7.22 -7.41 -17.37
CA SER A 125 -5.86 -7.07 -17.79
C SER A 125 -5.08 -6.29 -16.72
N ARG A 126 -5.75 -5.39 -16.02
CA ARG A 126 -5.20 -4.60 -14.91
C ARG A 126 -5.00 -5.46 -13.66
N ARG A 127 -5.89 -6.40 -13.37
CA ARG A 127 -5.73 -7.37 -12.27
C ARG A 127 -4.48 -8.21 -12.43
N ALA A 128 -4.15 -8.64 -13.64
CA ALA A 128 -2.89 -9.33 -13.91
C ALA A 128 -1.66 -8.44 -13.62
N GLN A 129 -1.75 -7.13 -13.87
CA GLN A 129 -0.70 -6.16 -13.51
C GLN A 129 -0.59 -5.98 -12.00
N VAL A 130 -1.72 -5.76 -11.31
CA VAL A 130 -1.80 -5.62 -9.85
C VAL A 130 -1.23 -6.85 -9.15
N ARG A 131 -1.60 -8.06 -9.59
CA ARG A 131 -1.09 -9.31 -9.01
C ARG A 131 0.43 -9.43 -9.15
N ARG A 132 0.97 -9.09 -10.32
CA ARG A 132 2.43 -9.11 -10.54
C ARG A 132 3.14 -8.11 -9.64
N GLU A 133 2.61 -6.91 -9.52
CA GLU A 133 3.20 -5.88 -8.65
C GLU A 133 3.10 -6.26 -7.17
N LEU A 134 1.96 -6.80 -6.72
CA LEU A 134 1.79 -7.30 -5.36
C LEU A 134 2.81 -8.41 -5.03
N GLN A 135 2.99 -9.36 -5.95
CA GLN A 135 4.00 -10.41 -5.80
C GLN A 135 5.42 -9.83 -5.72
N GLN A 136 5.73 -8.84 -6.54
CA GLN A 136 7.03 -8.16 -6.50
C GLN A 136 7.24 -7.46 -5.15
N LEU A 137 6.27 -6.69 -4.67
CA LEU A 137 6.36 -5.99 -3.38
C LEU A 137 6.50 -6.97 -2.20
N SER A 138 5.77 -8.08 -2.23
CA SER A 138 5.89 -9.14 -1.23
C SER A 138 7.29 -9.76 -1.24
N GLN A 139 7.87 -10.02 -2.41
CA GLN A 139 9.22 -10.57 -2.51
C GLN A 139 10.29 -9.60 -2.02
N GLU A 140 10.13 -8.30 -2.31
CA GLU A 140 11.02 -7.26 -1.81
C GLU A 140 10.96 -7.14 -0.28
N LEU A 141 9.76 -7.22 0.30
CA LEU A 141 9.58 -7.27 1.76
C LEU A 141 10.27 -8.49 2.37
N ASP A 142 10.01 -9.69 1.84
CA ASP A 142 10.62 -10.94 2.33
C ASP A 142 12.16 -10.89 2.27
N ALA A 143 12.71 -10.28 1.21
CA ALA A 143 14.15 -10.14 1.05
C ALA A 143 14.74 -9.21 2.13
N MET A 144 14.12 -8.04 2.33
CA MET A 144 14.53 -7.07 3.34
C MET A 144 14.45 -7.65 4.76
N GLU A 145 13.39 -8.37 5.10
CA GLU A 145 13.25 -9.01 6.42
C GLU A 145 14.37 -10.04 6.67
N ARG A 146 14.74 -10.82 5.65
CA ARG A 146 15.86 -11.76 5.75
C ARG A 146 17.20 -11.06 5.96
N GLU A 147 17.44 -9.94 5.29
CA GLU A 147 18.65 -9.13 5.45
C GLU A 147 18.75 -8.56 6.86
N GLN A 148 17.64 -8.06 7.41
CA GLN A 148 17.58 -7.58 8.79
C GLN A 148 17.83 -8.70 9.81
N ALA A 149 17.22 -9.87 9.61
CA ALA A 149 17.41 -11.03 10.47
C ALA A 149 18.86 -11.55 10.47
N GLN A 150 19.57 -11.43 9.34
CA GLN A 150 20.98 -11.80 9.23
C GLN A 150 21.94 -10.75 9.80
N SER A 151 21.51 -9.48 9.85
CA SER A 151 22.34 -8.35 10.28
C SER A 151 22.27 -8.06 11.79
N GLN A 152 21.33 -8.63 12.53
CA GLN A 152 21.33 -8.60 13.99
C GLN A 152 22.34 -9.65 14.52
N PRO A 153 23.53 -9.27 15.02
CA PRO A 153 24.43 -10.24 15.62
C PRO A 153 23.82 -10.69 16.96
N LEU A 154 23.96 -11.98 17.29
CA LEU A 154 23.76 -12.47 18.65
C LEU A 154 24.63 -11.65 19.61
N THR A 155 24.04 -10.66 20.26
CA THR A 155 24.58 -10.05 21.47
C THR A 155 24.09 -10.91 22.62
N ALA A 156 24.89 -11.93 22.93
CA ALA A 156 24.82 -12.71 24.16
C ALA A 156 26.19 -12.64 24.86
#